data_AF-A0A7V3RQP3-F1
#
_entry.id   AF-A0A7V3RQP3-F1
#
_cell.length_a   1.000
_cell.length_b   1.000
_cell.length_c   1.000
_cell.angle_alpha   90.00
_cell.angle_beta   90.00
_cell.angle_gamma   90.00
#
_symmetry.space_group_name_H-M   'P 1'
#
loop_
_entity.id
_entity.type
_entity.pdbx_description
1 polymer ?
#
loop_
_entity_poly.entity_id
_entity_poly.type
_entity_poly.pdbx_seq_one_letter_code
_entity_poly.pdbx_strand_id
1 'polypeptide(L)'
;METFANWIALAETEAARLAVERVADCVGKQGPRRAINPLFLYGPSGSGKSHLVSALLAEVTQRSPNLQVALVAAGDFEALVLSEDPPAVWGGIEGGRKALRQADVLILE
;
A
#
# COMPACT_ATOMS: atom_id res chain seq x y z
N MET A 1 14.33 -6.33 2.66
CA MET A 1 12.88 -6.17 2.45
C MET A 1 12.22 -6.30 3.81
N GLU A 2 11.52 -5.27 4.28
CA GLU A 2 10.87 -5.30 5.59
C GLU A 2 9.60 -6.15 5.54
N THR A 3 9.44 -7.06 6.49
CA THR A 3 8.32 -8.01 6.57
C THR A 3 7.72 -7.99 7.97
N PHE A 4 6.52 -8.57 8.13
CA PHE A 4 5.91 -8.73 9.47
C PHE A 4 6.75 -9.57 10.41
N ALA A 5 7.59 -10.48 9.89
CA ALA A 5 8.47 -11.32 10.72
C ALA A 5 9.48 -10.50 11.54
N ASN A 6 9.80 -9.28 11.11
CA ASN A 6 10.71 -8.38 11.79
C ASN A 6 9.98 -7.31 12.65
N TRP A 7 8.66 -7.45 12.84
CA TRP A 7 7.87 -6.52 13.64
C TRP A 7 7.81 -6.94 15.12
N ILE A 8 8.14 -6.04 16.02
CA ILE A 8 7.92 -6.24 17.46
C ILE A 8 6.49 -5.83 17.78
N ALA A 9 5.64 -6.80 18.08
CA ALA A 9 4.26 -6.54 18.49
C ALA A 9 4.23 -5.94 19.90
N LEU A 10 3.78 -4.69 20.00
CA LEU A 10 3.49 -4.00 21.25
C LEU A 10 1.99 -3.77 21.33
N ALA A 11 1.45 -3.64 22.55
CA ALA A 11 0.01 -3.46 22.75
C ALA A 11 -0.52 -2.21 22.00
N GLU A 12 0.31 -1.17 21.90
CA GLU A 12 0.01 0.10 21.24
C GLU A 12 -0.03 -0.02 19.71
N THR A 13 0.64 -1.03 19.14
CA THR A 13 0.76 -1.21 17.68
C THR A 13 -0.04 -2.40 17.15
N GLU A 14 -0.58 -3.23 18.04
CA GLU A 14 -1.33 -4.43 17.70
C GLU A 14 -2.52 -4.14 16.79
N ALA A 15 -3.30 -3.09 17.09
CA ALA A 15 -4.44 -2.70 16.27
C ALA A 15 -4.04 -2.35 14.83
N ALA A 16 -2.93 -1.61 14.67
CA ALA A 16 -2.41 -1.23 13.36
C ALA A 16 -1.93 -2.46 12.58
N ARG A 17 -1.13 -3.33 13.21
CA ARG A 17 -0.67 -4.60 12.61
C ARG A 17 -1.83 -5.46 12.14
N LEU A 18 -2.82 -5.69 13.01
CA LEU A 18 -4.00 -6.51 12.68
C LEU A 18 -4.83 -5.91 11.54
N ALA A 19 -4.94 -4.58 11.47
CA ALA A 19 -5.63 -3.92 10.37
C ALA A 19 -4.91 -4.16 9.03
N VAL A 20 -3.59 -4.06 9.02
CA VAL A 20 -2.76 -4.31 7.82
C VAL A 20 -2.82 -5.78 7.41
N GLU A 21 -2.73 -6.71 8.35
CA GLU A 21 -2.89 -8.15 8.07
C GLU A 21 -4.27 -8.48 7.49
N ARG A 22 -5.33 -7.84 8.00
CA ARG A 22 -6.67 -7.99 7.43
C ARG A 22 -6.78 -7.45 6.01
N VAL A 23 -6.09 -6.35 5.68
CA VAL A 23 -6.01 -5.86 4.29
C VAL A 23 -5.31 -6.89 3.42
N ALA A 24 -4.12 -7.38 3.82
CA ALA A 24 -3.39 -8.40 3.08
C ALA A 24 -4.23 -9.68 2.86
N ASP A 25 -5.06 -10.05 3.84
CA ASP A 25 -5.97 -11.18 3.75
C ASP A 25 -7.16 -10.95 2.81
N CYS A 26 -7.61 -9.72 2.64
CA CYS A 26 -8.74 -9.37 1.77
C CYS A 26 -8.29 -9.15 0.33
N VAL A 27 -7.10 -8.59 0.13
CA VAL A 27 -6.47 -8.38 -1.18
C VAL A 27 -6.29 -9.74 -1.87
N GLY A 28 -6.72 -9.85 -3.12
CA GLY A 28 -6.62 -11.08 -3.93
C GLY A 28 -7.71 -12.14 -3.70
N LYS A 29 -8.58 -11.99 -2.69
CA LYS A 29 -9.71 -12.93 -2.48
C LYS A 29 -10.97 -12.45 -3.21
N GLN A 30 -11.47 -13.27 -4.13
CA GLN A 30 -12.78 -13.11 -4.76
C GLN A 30 -13.87 -13.60 -3.78
N GLY A 31 -14.46 -12.71 -2.98
CA GLY A 31 -15.51 -13.10 -2.03
C GLY A 31 -16.12 -11.94 -1.21
N PRO A 32 -17.22 -12.17 -0.48
CA PRO A 32 -18.02 -11.13 0.17
C PRO A 32 -17.39 -10.52 1.44
N ARG A 33 -16.10 -10.74 1.70
CA ARG A 33 -15.44 -10.15 2.87
C ARG A 33 -15.42 -8.63 2.72
N ARG A 34 -15.81 -7.92 3.77
CA ARG A 34 -15.73 -6.45 3.85
C ARG A 34 -14.32 -6.00 3.48
N ALA A 35 -14.20 -5.40 2.30
CA ALA A 35 -12.97 -4.73 1.90
C ALA A 35 -12.69 -3.61 2.90
N ILE A 36 -11.54 -3.66 3.57
CA ILE A 36 -11.02 -2.53 4.33
C ILE A 36 -10.39 -1.62 3.28
N ASN A 37 -11.17 -0.67 2.78
CA ASN A 37 -10.73 0.30 1.80
C ASN A 37 -11.42 1.66 2.05
N PRO A 38 -10.68 2.72 2.40
CA PRO A 38 -9.23 2.77 2.59
C PRO A 38 -8.77 2.24 3.96
N LEU A 39 -7.50 1.82 4.06
CA LEU A 39 -6.77 1.72 5.33
C LEU A 39 -5.92 2.98 5.49
N PHE A 40 -6.07 3.68 6.61
CA PHE A 40 -5.30 4.90 6.90
C PHE A 40 -4.49 4.70 8.19
N LEU A 41 -3.16 4.83 8.10
CA LEU A 41 -2.24 4.70 9.23
C LEU A 41 -1.75 6.09 9.65
N TYR A 42 -1.90 6.43 10.93
CA TYR A 42 -1.43 7.70 11.49
C TYR A 42 -0.69 7.47 12.81
N GLY A 43 0.21 8.40 13.15
CA GLY A 43 1.00 8.33 14.38
C GLY A 43 2.29 9.12 14.28
N PRO A 44 2.99 9.37 15.41
CA PRO A 44 4.25 10.12 15.44
C PRO A 44 5.32 9.57 14.50
N SER A 45 6.34 10.37 14.19
CA SER A 45 7.52 9.85 13.50
C SER A 45 8.15 8.69 14.28
N GLY A 46 8.63 7.65 13.59
CA GLY A 46 9.20 6.46 14.24
C GLY A 46 8.20 5.44 14.80
N SER A 47 6.88 5.63 14.62
CA SER A 47 5.85 4.65 15.03
C SER A 47 5.76 3.38 14.17
N GLY A 48 6.62 3.25 13.15
CA GLY A 48 6.68 2.07 12.27
C GLY A 48 5.63 2.01 11.16
N LYS A 49 4.98 3.14 10.81
CA LYS A 49 4.03 3.23 9.68
C LYS A 49 4.62 2.73 8.36
N SER A 50 5.79 3.24 7.98
CA SER A 50 6.50 2.84 6.74
C SER A 50 6.89 1.37 6.73
N HIS A 51 7.27 0.82 7.91
CA HIS A 51 7.53 -0.62 8.07
C HIS A 51 6.25 -1.42 7.83
N LEU A 52 5.14 -1.05 8.46
CA LEU A 52 3.84 -1.71 8.25
C LEU A 52 3.39 -1.67 6.79
N VAL A 53 3.60 -0.55 6.09
CA VAL A 53 3.33 -0.42 4.66
C VAL A 53 4.23 -1.33 3.83
N SER A 54 5.53 -1.37 4.13
CA SER A 54 6.49 -2.25 3.45
C SER A 54 6.17 -3.73 3.67
N ALA A 55 5.74 -4.09 4.89
CA ALA A 55 5.32 -5.44 5.23
C ALA A 55 4.03 -5.84 4.48
N LEU A 56 3.06 -4.93 4.33
CA LEU A 56 1.87 -5.14 3.50
C LEU A 56 2.26 -5.42 2.05
N LEU A 57 3.14 -4.60 1.48
CA LEU A 57 3.61 -4.75 0.10
C LEU A 57 4.27 -6.11 -0.11
N ALA A 58 5.15 -6.51 0.80
CA ALA A 58 5.82 -7.81 0.75
C ALA A 58 4.81 -8.97 0.80
N GLU A 59 3.87 -8.95 1.75
CA GLU A 59 2.84 -10.00 1.86
C GLU A 59 1.92 -10.07 0.64
N VAL A 60 1.42 -8.93 0.16
CA VAL A 60 0.51 -8.90 -1.01
C VAL A 60 1.22 -9.43 -2.24
N THR A 61 2.46 -8.98 -2.48
CA THR A 61 3.26 -9.43 -3.64
C THR A 61 3.60 -10.91 -3.54
N GLN A 62 3.90 -11.41 -2.34
CA GLN A 62 4.21 -12.83 -2.12
C GLN A 62 2.98 -13.74 -2.28
N ARG A 63 1.82 -13.32 -1.75
CA ARG A 63 0.58 -14.13 -1.79
C ARG A 63 -0.13 -14.08 -3.13
N SER A 64 0.04 -12.99 -3.87
CA SER A 64 -0.70 -12.73 -5.10
C SER A 64 0.19 -12.03 -6.12
N PRO A 65 1.14 -12.76 -6.73
CA PRO A 65 2.16 -12.20 -7.63
C PRO A 65 1.57 -11.58 -8.91
N ASN A 66 0.31 -11.85 -9.22
CA ASN A 66 -0.38 -11.29 -10.39
C ASN A 66 -1.08 -9.95 -10.11
N LEU A 67 -1.14 -9.49 -8.85
CA LEU A 67 -1.77 -8.22 -8.52
C LEU A 67 -0.86 -7.05 -8.89
N GLN A 68 -1.45 -6.02 -9.49
CA GLN A 68 -0.76 -4.77 -9.77
C GLN A 68 -0.82 -3.87 -8.53
N VAL A 69 0.34 -3.70 -7.87
CA VAL A 69 0.47 -2.82 -6.70
C VAL A 69 1.19 -1.54 -7.10
N ALA A 70 0.59 -0.39 -6.85
CA ALA A 70 1.19 0.92 -7.02
C ALA A 70 1.60 1.51 -5.67
N LEU A 71 2.88 1.83 -5.50
CA LEU A 71 3.41 2.58 -4.37
C LEU A 71 3.78 3.99 -4.85
N VAL A 72 3.19 5.01 -4.23
CA VAL A 72 3.34 6.41 -4.63
C VAL A 72 3.64 7.25 -3.40
N ALA A 73 4.67 8.11 -3.49
CA ALA A 73 4.90 9.13 -2.48
C ALA A 73 3.78 10.17 -2.54
N ALA A 74 3.24 10.57 -1.40
CA ALA A 74 2.13 11.51 -1.30
C ALA A 74 2.45 12.86 -1.95
N GLY A 75 3.72 13.28 -1.92
CA GLY A 75 4.21 14.48 -2.61
C GLY A 75 4.12 14.40 -4.14
N ASP A 76 4.18 13.19 -4.70
CA ASP A 76 4.09 12.96 -6.14
C ASP A 76 2.65 12.66 -6.58
N PHE A 77 1.76 12.34 -5.65
CA PHE A 77 0.39 11.94 -5.95
C PHE A 77 -0.40 13.02 -6.71
N GLU A 78 -0.26 14.29 -6.32
CA GLU A 78 -0.98 15.39 -6.95
C GLU A 78 -0.63 15.50 -8.44
N ALA A 79 0.65 15.48 -8.79
CA ALA A 79 1.03 15.60 -10.19
C ALA A 79 0.67 14.34 -10.98
N LEU A 80 0.73 13.13 -10.41
CA LEU A 80 0.30 11.90 -11.08
C LEU A 80 -1.20 11.88 -11.41
N VAL A 81 -2.02 12.50 -10.56
CA VAL A 81 -3.48 12.53 -10.73
C VAL A 81 -3.92 13.66 -11.65
N LEU A 82 -3.26 14.82 -11.60
CA LEU A 82 -3.63 16.00 -12.37
C LEU A 82 -2.99 16.08 -13.75
N SER A 83 -1.80 15.49 -13.95
CA SER A 83 -1.14 15.48 -15.26
C SER A 83 -1.75 14.42 -16.18
N GLU A 84 -2.05 14.81 -17.41
CA GLU A 84 -2.40 13.87 -18.49
C GLU A 84 -1.16 13.11 -18.99
N ASP A 85 0.02 13.71 -18.83
CA ASP A 85 1.31 13.19 -19.27
C ASP A 85 2.39 13.43 -18.18
N PRO A 86 2.52 12.51 -17.20
CA PRO A 86 3.46 12.68 -16.10
C PRO A 86 4.91 12.62 -16.58
N PRO A 87 5.84 13.38 -15.96
CA PRO A 87 7.23 13.38 -16.36
C PRO A 87 7.84 11.98 -16.24
N ALA A 88 8.58 11.55 -17.27
CA ALA A 88 9.24 10.24 -17.38
C ALA A 88 10.17 9.88 -16.19
N VAL A 89 10.53 10.88 -15.39
CA VAL A 89 11.42 10.77 -14.22
C VAL A 89 10.78 9.98 -13.07
N TRP A 90 9.45 9.83 -13.04
CA TRP A 90 8.72 9.22 -11.91
C TRP A 90 8.59 7.69 -11.96
N GLY A 91 9.66 7.01 -12.39
CA GLY A 91 9.75 5.55 -12.23
C GLY A 91 8.85 4.74 -13.17
N GLY A 92 8.64 5.20 -14.40
CA GLY A 92 8.03 4.37 -15.45
C GLY A 92 6.50 4.20 -15.36
N ILE A 93 5.81 5.02 -14.56
CA ILE A 93 4.34 5.08 -14.57
C ILE A 93 3.87 5.88 -15.79
N GLU A 94 3.87 5.24 -16.96
CA GLU A 94 3.31 5.82 -18.18
C GLU A 94 1.78 5.91 -18.05
N GLY A 95 1.21 7.11 -18.18
CA GLY A 95 -0.24 7.33 -18.10
C GLY A 95 -0.83 7.65 -16.72
N GLY A 96 -0.03 8.06 -15.74
CA GLY A 96 -0.43 8.77 -14.52
C GLY A 96 -1.72 8.24 -13.87
N ARG A 97 -2.81 9.01 -13.97
CA ARG A 97 -4.15 8.64 -13.45
C ARG A 97 -4.68 7.29 -13.97
N LYS A 98 -4.46 6.98 -15.25
CA LYS A 98 -4.95 5.74 -15.87
C LYS A 98 -4.22 4.53 -15.29
N ALA A 99 -2.90 4.62 -15.14
CA ALA A 99 -2.09 3.58 -14.51
C ALA A 99 -2.51 3.35 -13.05
N LEU A 100 -2.71 4.43 -12.26
CA LEU A 100 -3.19 4.32 -10.88
C LEU A 100 -4.56 3.65 -10.77
N ARG A 101 -5.44 3.82 -11.75
CA ARG A 101 -6.76 3.16 -11.79
C ARG A 101 -6.73 1.70 -12.23
N GLN A 102 -5.64 1.26 -12.85
CA GLN A 102 -5.44 -0.12 -13.26
C GLN A 102 -4.82 -0.97 -12.14
N ALA A 103 -4.18 -0.32 -11.16
CA ALA A 103 -3.67 -1.01 -9.98
C ALA A 103 -4.81 -1.64 -9.17
N ASP A 104 -4.60 -2.88 -8.73
CA ASP A 104 -5.48 -3.58 -7.81
C ASP A 104 -5.35 -3.04 -6.38
N VAL A 105 -4.16 -2.55 -6.03
CA VAL A 105 -3.83 -1.95 -4.73
C VAL A 105 -3.03 -0.67 -4.95
N LEU A 106 -3.50 0.43 -4.36
CA LEU A 106 -2.80 1.71 -4.31
C LEU A 106 -2.34 1.98 -2.87
N ILE A 107 -1.05 2.26 -2.71
CA ILE A 107 -0.42 2.65 -1.45
C ILE A 107 0.13 4.07 -1.62
N LEU A 108 -0.25 4.95 -0.69
CA LEU A 108 0.25 6.33 -0.60
C LEU A 108 1.09 6.47 0.67
N GLU A 109 2.33 6.95 0.53
CA GLU A 109 3.25 7.22 1.65
C GLU A 109 3.61 8.71 1.79
#